data_AF-A0A1G9Q0U5-F1
#
_entry.id   AF-A0A1G9Q0U5-F1
#
_cell.length_a   1.000
_cell.length_b   1.000
_cell.length_c   1.000
_cell.angle_alpha   90.00
_cell.angle_beta   90.00
_cell.angle_gamma   90.00
#
_symmetry.space_group_name_H-M   'P 1'
#
loop_
_entity.id
_entity.type
_entity.pdbx_description
1 polymer ?
#
loop_
_entity_poly.entity_id
_entity_poly.type
_entity_poly.pdbx_seq_one_letter_code
_entity_poly.pdbx_strand_id
1 'polypeptide(L)'
;MRLVQVRTLAAAGVSLAEVGPLLDADPAQFAAALIDVERQLTERIEELTARRDSLHRLADGDQALLPDRAVALLERLSDLGLPAEEMAATREGWVLARALVPEGFDDFLTHVEHALDDPCFVALIKRATGAMA
;
A
#
# COMPACT_ATOMS: atom_id res chain seq x y z
N MET A 1 18.45 15.21 39.08
CA MET A 1 18.65 14.53 37.78
C MET A 1 17.67 13.39 37.54
N ARG A 2 17.27 12.61 38.56
CA ARG A 2 16.35 11.45 38.42
C ARG A 2 15.00 11.77 37.76
N LEU A 3 14.35 12.88 38.11
CA LEU A 3 13.08 13.32 37.50
C LEU A 3 13.19 13.66 36.01
N VAL A 4 14.35 14.13 35.55
CA VAL A 4 14.58 14.42 34.13
C VAL A 4 14.68 13.11 33.35
N GLN A 5 15.39 12.12 33.88
CA GLN A 5 15.49 10.78 33.27
C GLN A 5 14.13 10.08 33.22
N VAL A 6 13.33 10.14 34.29
CA VAL A 6 11.96 9.60 34.31
C VAL A 6 11.11 10.25 33.21
N ARG A 7 11.14 11.59 33.10
CA ARG A 7 10.37 12.32 32.08
C ARG A 7 10.81 11.94 30.67
N THR A 8 12.11 11.82 30.43
CA THR A 8 12.63 11.45 29.11
C THR A 8 12.28 10.02 28.72
N LEU A 9 12.37 9.07 29.66
CA LEU A 9 12.00 7.66 29.41
C LEU A 9 10.49 7.51 29.18
N ALA A 10 9.67 8.19 29.98
CA ALA A 10 8.22 8.21 29.78
C ALA A 10 7.82 8.88 28.46
N ALA A 11 8.50 9.95 28.05
CA ALA A 11 8.29 10.60 26.76
C ALA A 11 8.75 9.73 25.57
N ALA A 12 9.74 8.85 25.80
CA ALA A 12 10.16 7.84 24.83
C ALA A 12 9.23 6.62 24.79
N GLY A 13 8.20 6.53 25.66
CA GLY A 13 7.23 5.44 25.66
C GLY A 13 7.54 4.28 26.60
N VAL A 14 8.56 4.40 27.47
CA VAL A 14 8.81 3.43 28.54
C VAL A 14 7.72 3.53 29.60
N SER A 15 7.17 2.39 30.02
CA SER A 15 6.12 2.40 31.04
C SER A 15 6.69 2.87 32.38
N LEU A 16 5.91 3.66 33.14
CA LEU A 16 6.34 4.15 34.46
C LEU A 16 6.64 3.00 35.45
N ALA A 17 6.08 1.82 35.22
CA ALA A 17 6.37 0.61 35.99
C ALA A 17 7.79 0.08 35.75
N GLU A 18 8.35 0.28 34.55
CA GLU A 18 9.70 -0.16 34.17
C GLU A 18 10.78 0.87 34.49
N VAL A 19 10.41 2.16 34.56
CA VAL A 19 11.36 3.26 34.83
C VAL A 19 12.03 3.15 36.21
N GLY A 20 11.31 2.70 37.24
CA GLY A 20 11.87 2.52 38.60
C GLY A 20 13.01 1.49 38.62
N PRO A 21 12.74 0.23 38.22
CA PRO A 21 13.75 -0.82 38.10
C PRO A 21 14.93 -0.46 37.20
N LEU A 22 14.69 0.22 36.07
CA LEU A 22 15.76 0.69 35.17
C LEU A 22 16.71 1.67 35.86
N LEU A 23 16.18 2.63 36.63
CA LEU A 23 16.99 3.66 37.31
C LEU A 23 17.77 3.12 38.52
N ASP A 24 17.33 1.99 39.09
CA ASP A 24 18.03 1.29 40.17
C ASP A 24 18.97 0.19 39.64
N ALA A 25 18.97 -0.08 38.34
CA ALA A 25 19.83 -1.06 37.70
C ALA A 25 21.26 -0.52 37.48
N ASP A 26 22.23 -1.43 37.43
CA ASP A 26 23.61 -1.10 37.07
C ASP A 26 23.65 -0.51 35.64
N PRO A 27 24.53 0.47 35.34
CA PRO A 27 24.68 1.06 34.00
C PRO A 27 24.68 0.06 32.82
N ALA A 28 25.22 -1.15 32.99
CA ALA A 28 25.16 -2.17 31.93
C ALA A 28 23.74 -2.71 31.68
N GLN A 29 22.96 -2.94 32.74
CA GLN A 29 21.57 -3.39 32.65
C GLN A 29 20.65 -2.26 32.14
N PHE A 30 20.94 -1.02 32.53
CA PHE A 30 20.24 0.15 32.01
C PHE A 30 20.43 0.29 30.49
N ALA A 31 21.67 0.15 30.00
CA ALA A 31 21.96 0.22 28.57
C ALA A 31 21.27 -0.91 27.78
N ALA A 32 21.26 -2.13 28.29
CA ALA A 32 20.56 -3.25 27.65
C ALA A 32 19.05 -3.02 27.57
N ALA A 33 18.43 -2.59 28.66
CA ALA A 33 17.00 -2.30 28.68
C ALA A 33 16.62 -1.12 27.77
N LEU A 34 17.50 -0.13 27.59
CA LEU A 34 17.27 0.96 26.64
C LEU A 34 17.28 0.46 25.18
N ILE A 35 18.19 -0.46 24.83
CA ILE A 35 18.23 -1.10 23.50
C ILE A 35 16.95 -1.90 23.23
N ASP A 36 16.44 -2.63 24.23
CA ASP A 36 15.19 -3.38 24.10
C ASP A 36 13.98 -2.46 23.87
N VAL A 37 13.91 -1.35 24.59
CA VAL A 37 12.88 -0.31 24.40
C VAL A 37 12.98 0.29 22.99
N GLU A 38 14.19 0.66 22.55
CA GLU A 38 14.41 1.23 21.22
C GLU A 38 13.99 0.26 20.11
N ARG A 39 14.29 -1.03 20.26
CA ARG A 39 13.84 -2.10 19.36
C ARG A 39 12.32 -2.18 19.32
N GLN A 40 11.66 -2.22 20.48
CA GLN A 40 10.20 -2.31 20.55
C GLN A 40 9.51 -1.09 19.94
N LEU A 41 10.05 0.12 20.15
CA LEU A 41 9.56 1.34 19.53
C LEU A 41 9.70 1.31 18.01
N THR A 42 10.84 0.81 17.51
CA THR A 42 11.10 0.66 16.09
C THR A 42 10.09 -0.28 15.45
N GLU A 43 9.91 -1.48 16.03
CA GLU A 43 8.91 -2.46 15.57
C GLU A 43 7.50 -1.85 15.55
N ARG A 44 7.15 -1.06 16.58
CA ARG A 44 5.84 -0.40 16.64
C ARG A 44 5.68 0.71 15.61
N ILE A 45 6.72 1.49 15.34
CA ILE A 45 6.72 2.53 14.30
C ILE A 45 6.56 1.90 12.92
N GLU A 46 7.28 0.82 12.65
CA GLU A 46 7.16 0.06 11.39
C GLU A 46 5.74 -0.47 11.21
N GLU A 47 5.15 -1.07 12.26
CA GLU A 47 3.78 -1.56 12.22
C GLU A 47 2.76 -0.43 11.99
N LEU A 48 2.90 0.69 12.70
CA LEU A 48 2.02 1.85 12.53
C LEU A 48 2.18 2.50 11.15
N THR A 49 3.39 2.53 10.61
CA THR A 49 3.68 3.01 9.25
C THR A 49 3.02 2.11 8.22
N ALA A 50 3.18 0.79 8.32
CA ALA A 50 2.55 -0.18 7.42
C ALA A 50 1.01 -0.10 7.45
N ARG A 51 0.42 0.11 8.63
CA ARG A 51 -1.03 0.33 8.79
C ARG A 51 -1.46 1.65 8.15
N ARG A 52 -0.73 2.74 8.38
CA ARG A 52 -0.99 4.05 7.77
C ARG A 52 -0.89 3.98 6.25
N ASP A 53 0.09 3.26 5.72
CA ASP A 53 0.27 3.11 4.27
C ASP A 53 -0.85 2.25 3.68
N SER A 54 -1.34 1.24 4.41
CA SER A 54 -2.53 0.48 4.03
C SER A 54 -3.80 1.35 4.00
N LEU A 55 -3.94 2.28 4.95
CA LEU A 55 -5.05 3.23 4.97
C LEU A 55 -4.97 4.26 3.83
N HIS A 56 -3.77 4.75 3.47
CA HIS A 56 -3.60 5.61 2.30
C HIS A 56 -3.95 4.86 1.01
N ARG A 57 -3.51 3.61 0.86
CA ARG A 57 -3.90 2.76 -0.28
C ARG A 57 -5.41 2.53 -0.37
N LEU A 58 -6.09 2.45 0.77
CA LEU A 58 -7.54 2.32 0.84
C LEU A 58 -8.26 3.63 0.50
N ALA A 59 -7.69 4.78 0.91
CA ALA A 59 -8.26 6.11 0.68
C ALA A 59 -8.06 6.61 -0.76
N ASP A 60 -6.96 6.23 -1.43
CA ASP A 60 -6.67 6.58 -2.83
C ASP A 60 -7.45 5.74 -3.85
N GLY A 61 -8.25 4.78 -3.37
CA GLY A 61 -9.50 4.32 -3.96
C GLY A 61 -9.44 3.53 -5.27
N ASP A 62 -8.42 3.68 -6.12
CA ASP A 62 -8.40 3.02 -7.43
C ASP A 62 -7.07 3.20 -8.22
N GLN A 63 -6.36 4.33 -8.04
CA GLN A 63 -5.08 4.57 -8.72
C GLN A 63 -3.89 4.00 -7.94
N ALA A 64 -3.93 3.97 -6.60
CA ALA A 64 -2.85 3.40 -5.78
C ALA A 64 -2.81 1.85 -5.78
N LEU A 65 -3.89 1.22 -6.25
CA LEU A 65 -4.05 -0.24 -6.29
C LEU A 65 -3.65 -0.85 -7.62
N LEU A 66 -3.22 -0.06 -8.60
CA LEU A 66 -2.74 -0.54 -9.89
C LEU A 66 -1.35 0.02 -10.18
N PRO A 67 -0.41 -0.77 -10.73
CA PRO A 67 0.87 -0.25 -11.18
C PRO A 67 0.68 0.76 -12.33
N ASP A 68 1.62 1.68 -12.52
CA ASP A 68 1.55 2.72 -13.57
C ASP A 68 1.27 2.13 -14.96
N ARG A 69 1.81 0.94 -15.26
CA ARG A 69 1.54 0.20 -16.51
C ARG A 69 0.06 -0.11 -16.70
N ALA A 70 -0.64 -0.52 -15.65
CA ALA A 70 -2.07 -0.79 -15.70
C ALA A 70 -2.88 0.51 -15.90
N VAL A 71 -2.47 1.60 -15.24
CA VAL A 71 -3.10 2.92 -15.42
C VAL A 71 -2.98 3.38 -16.88
N ALA A 72 -1.78 3.27 -17.47
CA ALA A 72 -1.55 3.63 -18.88
C ALA A 72 -2.38 2.78 -19.86
N LEU A 73 -2.57 1.49 -19.59
CA LEU A 73 -3.43 0.62 -20.42
C LEU A 73 -4.92 0.97 -20.27
N LEU A 74 -5.37 1.35 -19.07
CA LEU A 74 -6.74 1.84 -18.86
C LEU A 74 -6.99 3.18 -19.56
N GLU A 75 -6.00 4.08 -19.61
CA GLU A 75 -6.08 5.31 -20.42
C GLU A 75 -6.21 4.99 -21.91
N ARG A 76 -5.38 4.08 -22.43
CA ARG A 76 -5.48 3.61 -23.83
C ARG A 76 -6.85 3.01 -24.15
N LEU A 77 -7.46 2.28 -23.21
CA LEU A 77 -8.82 1.76 -23.35
C LEU A 77 -9.85 2.89 -23.35
N SER A 78 -9.71 3.88 -22.46
CA SER A 78 -10.59 5.05 -22.40
C SER A 78 -10.61 5.82 -23.73
N ASP A 79 -9.46 5.94 -24.41
CA ASP A 79 -9.35 6.57 -25.73
C ASP A 79 -10.11 5.82 -26.84
N LEU A 80 -10.52 4.57 -26.60
CA LEU A 80 -11.35 3.81 -27.54
C LEU A 80 -12.84 4.16 -27.44
N GLY A 81 -13.21 5.02 -26.48
CA GLY A 81 -14.57 5.55 -26.32
C GLY A 81 -15.49 4.69 -25.46
N LEU A 82 -14.94 3.83 -24.58
CA LEU A 82 -15.74 3.02 -23.66
C LEU A 82 -16.56 3.93 -22.71
N PRO A 83 -17.80 3.54 -22.35
CA PRO A 83 -18.60 4.27 -21.38
C PRO A 83 -17.89 4.36 -20.03
N ALA A 84 -18.12 5.46 -19.30
CA ALA A 84 -17.51 5.66 -17.98
C ALA A 84 -17.86 4.53 -16.99
N GLU A 85 -19.06 3.96 -17.08
CA GLU A 85 -19.52 2.83 -16.25
C GLU A 85 -18.71 1.55 -16.53
N GLU A 86 -18.50 1.22 -17.80
CA GLU A 86 -17.68 0.08 -18.22
C GLU A 86 -16.20 0.28 -17.86
N MET A 87 -15.70 1.51 -17.95
CA MET A 87 -14.34 1.83 -17.51
C MET A 87 -14.16 1.68 -16.00
N ALA A 88 -15.18 2.05 -15.21
CA ALA A 88 -15.18 1.84 -13.77
C ALA A 88 -15.16 0.33 -13.44
N ALA A 89 -16.07 -0.44 -14.06
CA ALA A 89 -16.13 -1.89 -13.88
C ALA A 89 -14.83 -2.60 -14.32
N THR A 90 -14.22 -2.16 -15.42
CA THR A 90 -12.94 -2.68 -15.90
C THR A 90 -11.82 -2.42 -14.90
N ARG A 91 -11.76 -1.20 -14.34
CA ARG A 91 -10.77 -0.84 -13.33
C ARG A 91 -10.95 -1.66 -12.05
N GLU A 92 -12.16 -1.76 -11.54
CA GLU A 92 -12.47 -2.59 -10.36
C GLU A 92 -12.09 -4.06 -10.60
N GLY A 93 -12.38 -4.59 -11.80
CA GLY A 93 -11.99 -5.93 -12.20
C GLY A 93 -10.48 -6.15 -12.20
N TRP A 94 -9.69 -5.16 -12.61
CA TRP A 94 -8.22 -5.24 -12.60
C TRP A 94 -7.65 -5.15 -11.18
N VAL A 95 -8.24 -4.31 -10.33
CA VAL A 95 -7.89 -4.25 -8.89
C VAL A 95 -8.13 -5.61 -8.23
N LEU A 96 -9.27 -6.24 -8.51
CA LEU A 96 -9.58 -7.59 -8.02
C LEU A 96 -8.62 -8.65 -8.57
N ALA A 97 -8.33 -8.61 -9.87
CA ALA A 97 -7.39 -9.55 -10.50
C ALA A 97 -6.00 -9.47 -9.86
N ARG A 98 -5.50 -8.25 -9.63
CA ARG A 98 -4.22 -8.02 -8.93
C ARG A 98 -4.26 -8.54 -7.49
N ALA A 99 -5.36 -8.32 -6.77
CA ALA A 99 -5.50 -8.75 -5.39
C ALA A 99 -5.56 -10.28 -5.24
N LEU A 100 -6.20 -10.97 -6.19
CA LEU A 100 -6.39 -12.43 -6.13
C LEU A 100 -5.21 -13.21 -6.68
N VAL A 101 -4.52 -12.70 -7.70
CA VAL A 101 -3.40 -13.40 -8.37
C VAL A 101 -2.28 -12.39 -8.67
N PRO A 102 -1.55 -11.91 -7.65
CA PRO A 102 -0.55 -10.86 -7.83
C PRO A 102 0.61 -11.31 -8.73
N GLU A 103 1.03 -12.57 -8.68
CA GLU A 103 2.13 -13.10 -9.51
C GLU A 103 1.75 -13.21 -10.99
N GLY A 104 0.47 -13.41 -11.31
CA GLY A 104 -0.03 -13.52 -12.68
C GLY A 104 -0.49 -12.19 -13.29
N PHE A 105 -0.50 -11.12 -12.49
CA PHE A 105 -1.03 -9.83 -12.93
C PHE A 105 -0.18 -9.19 -14.02
N ASP A 106 1.15 -9.29 -13.94
CA ASP A 106 2.04 -8.75 -14.98
C ASP A 106 1.91 -9.48 -16.32
N ASP A 107 1.68 -10.79 -16.28
CA ASP A 107 1.38 -11.59 -17.48
C ASP A 107 0.02 -11.20 -18.06
N PHE A 108 -0.99 -10.98 -17.21
CA PHE A 108 -2.28 -10.45 -17.64
C PHE A 108 -2.14 -9.09 -18.34
N LEU A 109 -1.40 -8.14 -17.76
CA LEU A 109 -1.15 -6.84 -18.38
C LEU A 109 -0.44 -6.98 -19.74
N THR A 110 0.47 -7.95 -19.87
CA THR A 110 1.15 -8.25 -21.14
C THR A 110 0.19 -8.76 -22.21
N HIS A 111 -0.77 -9.61 -21.83
CA HIS A 111 -1.81 -10.06 -22.76
C HIS A 111 -2.74 -8.90 -23.18
N VAL A 112 -3.12 -8.03 -22.23
CA VAL A 112 -3.94 -6.85 -22.53
C VAL A 112 -3.19 -5.90 -23.47
N GLU A 113 -1.91 -5.66 -23.24
CA GLU A 113 -1.08 -4.83 -24.09
C GLU A 113 -0.99 -5.39 -25.52
N HIS A 114 -0.71 -6.68 -25.68
CA HIS A 114 -0.74 -7.34 -26.99
C HIS A 114 -2.11 -7.25 -27.67
N ALA A 115 -3.20 -7.36 -26.92
CA ALA A 115 -4.54 -7.22 -27.47
C ALA A 115 -4.79 -5.77 -27.94
N LEU A 116 -4.35 -4.76 -27.19
CA LEU A 116 -4.48 -3.36 -27.58
C LEU A 116 -3.56 -2.94 -28.73
N ASP A 117 -2.49 -3.69 -28.98
CA ASP A 117 -1.63 -3.52 -30.13
C ASP A 117 -2.18 -4.21 -31.40
N ASP A 118 -3.14 -5.13 -31.26
CA ASP A 118 -3.83 -5.76 -32.40
C ASP A 118 -4.94 -4.84 -32.96
N PRO A 119 -4.79 -4.32 -34.20
CA PRO A 119 -5.79 -3.46 -34.82
C PRO A 119 -7.16 -4.13 -34.99
N CYS A 120 -7.20 -5.46 -35.17
CA CYS A 120 -8.45 -6.20 -35.28
C CYS A 120 -9.21 -6.22 -33.95
N PHE A 121 -8.51 -6.43 -32.85
CA PHE A 121 -9.09 -6.39 -31.51
C PHE A 121 -9.59 -4.99 -31.15
N VAL A 122 -8.81 -3.95 -31.45
CA VAL A 122 -9.24 -2.55 -31.26
C VAL A 122 -10.48 -2.22 -32.09
N ALA A 123 -10.53 -2.67 -33.34
CA ALA A 123 -11.71 -2.47 -34.20
C ALA A 123 -12.95 -3.21 -33.68
N LEU A 124 -12.76 -4.39 -33.08
CA LEU A 124 -13.82 -5.15 -32.43
C LEU A 124 -14.36 -4.42 -31.20
N ILE A 125 -13.47 -3.97 -30.30
CA ILE A 125 -13.83 -3.19 -29.09
C ILE A 125 -14.64 -1.96 -29.51
N LYS A 126 -14.14 -1.15 -30.46
CA LYS A 126 -14.85 0.04 -30.95
C LYS A 126 -16.24 -0.27 -31.51
N ARG A 127 -16.40 -1.41 -32.21
CA ARG A 127 -17.71 -1.85 -32.72
C ARG A 127 -18.65 -2.29 -31.60
N ALA A 128 -18.16 -3.03 -30.62
CA ALA A 128 -18.95 -3.45 -29.46
C ALA A 128 -19.44 -2.22 -28.68
N THR A 129 -18.54 -1.25 -28.46
CA THR A 129 -18.86 0.02 -27.79
C THR A 129 -19.86 0.86 -28.57
N GLY A 130 -19.69 0.98 -29.89
CA GLY A 130 -20.64 1.70 -30.75
C GLY A 130 -22.01 1.04 -30.89
N ALA A 131 -22.15 -0.25 -30.55
CA ALA A 131 -23.41 -0.97 -30.52
C ALA A 131 -24.14 -0.87 -29.16
N MET A 132 -23.46 -0.37 -28.13
CA MET A 132 -24.00 -0.18 -26.78
C MET A 132 -24.55 1.24 -26.54
N ALA A 133 -24.26 2.19 -27.43
CA ALA A 133 -24.78 3.55 -27.43
C ALA A 133 -26.08 3.66 -28.23
#